data_AF-A0AAV0U850-F1
#
_entry.id   AF-A0AAV0U850-F1
#
_cell.length_a   1.000
_cell.length_b   1.000
_cell.length_c   1.000
_cell.angle_alpha   90.00
_cell.angle_beta   90.00
_cell.angle_gamma   90.00
#
_symmetry.space_group_name_H-M   'P 1'
#
loop_
_entity.id
_entity.type
_entity.pdbx_description
1 polymer ?
#
loop_
_entity_poly.entity_id
_entity_poly.type
_entity_poly.pdbx_seq_one_letter_code
_entity_poly.pdbx_strand_id
1 'polypeptide(L)'
;MRRTTLGPASSSQLNARPSALRHPSTRVSVPSKSTANTDRQSFGALPRRRVSTATGPTARRPPTGPRISVNSRNSAGSSAAARRSSSYRARASISSRGGARVLDPRPMTDRAYLNNCVRTLVEFLTERMYDQTLTPGLLKRGPSKKDFCNMVLFLFKQIDANFEFGVKFEEDIVLQFRNLRYPFPISKTSLAAVGTPHTWPTLLLSISWLIELLSYDEARQEAEETELNDENDEENGDKQFFKYLDASYRVFLAGEDDKFAEWEKQEKEKLIKRDETVKQEMSQQELQREEFRKRIEQAKADKNALSELKQKKADCQSDLVKFKELVGRYETLNAKLDKKVEALAEVQHSLENDVRALQEEIQKFHTRIENQELSAHDIEQISLERARLTDQLHYNLARQDELQTQIKNYENRAASIRDSLDNQIHEYMNTCKGLKIIPATAKYARNFDYTLELDPDLEELEAVQKLSHHLKTNVRQTALKLKQNRNARANEGLDLALVLTEELEQSENQLSIEKQTEKRWESKVKKFADQMVKEREKRAESLSRKQGAIEVVEIKITNISNEDSLLEEEAISSQQHLLDVRKASVEIMESYQALLDKNRHAVTNVLMACTNHKDMVDRIISSLEAELSKVEL
;
A
#
# COMPACT_ATOMS: atom_id res chain seq x y z
N MET A 1 -46.98 14.44 -36.68
CA MET A 1 -45.97 15.53 -36.72
C MET A 1 -44.64 14.90 -36.32
N ARG A 2 -43.62 14.89 -37.19
CA ARG A 2 -42.61 15.96 -37.41
C ARG A 2 -41.76 16.23 -36.14
N ARG A 3 -40.43 16.29 -36.19
CA ARG A 3 -39.42 15.93 -37.23
C ARG A 3 -38.01 16.28 -36.67
N THR A 4 -36.96 15.48 -36.97
CA THR A 4 -35.56 15.91 -37.36
C THR A 4 -34.73 16.82 -36.41
N THR A 5 -33.38 16.92 -36.42
CA THR A 5 -32.23 16.24 -37.08
C THR A 5 -30.89 16.78 -36.53
N LEU A 6 -29.84 15.94 -36.53
CA LEU A 6 -28.43 16.19 -36.94
C LEU A 6 -27.58 17.32 -36.31
N GLY A 7 -26.28 17.05 -36.13
CA GLY A 7 -25.24 18.02 -35.72
C GLY A 7 -24.40 18.58 -36.89
N PRO A 8 -23.24 19.19 -36.61
CA PRO A 8 -21.96 18.82 -37.26
C PRO A 8 -20.77 18.81 -36.26
N ALA A 9 -19.75 17.94 -36.30
CA ALA A 9 -18.65 17.71 -37.28
C ALA A 9 -17.36 18.55 -37.04
N SER A 10 -16.22 17.82 -36.95
CA SER A 10 -14.86 18.17 -37.45
C SER A 10 -14.03 19.29 -36.77
N SER A 11 -12.70 19.32 -36.74
CA SER A 11 -11.63 18.31 -37.01
C SER A 11 -10.25 18.80 -36.53
N SER A 12 -9.36 17.84 -36.19
CA SER A 12 -7.91 17.76 -36.42
C SER A 12 -7.04 19.02 -36.65
N GLN A 13 -5.99 19.17 -35.82
CA GLN A 13 -4.56 19.52 -36.11
C GLN A 13 -3.90 19.95 -34.77
N LEU A 14 -2.62 19.78 -34.40
CA LEU A 14 -1.38 19.11 -34.82
C LEU A 14 -0.21 20.04 -34.40
N ASN A 15 0.64 19.55 -33.49
CA ASN A 15 2.09 19.82 -33.34
C ASN A 15 2.66 21.25 -33.21
N ALA A 16 3.41 21.46 -32.11
CA ALA A 16 4.70 22.16 -32.10
C ALA A 16 5.72 21.43 -31.20
N ARG A 17 6.98 21.42 -31.61
CA ARG A 17 8.19 20.82 -30.97
C ARG A 17 9.37 21.75 -31.30
N PRO A 18 10.50 21.82 -30.55
CA PRO A 18 11.49 20.72 -30.60
C PRO A 18 12.44 20.51 -29.36
N SER A 19 13.13 19.36 -29.36
CA SER A 19 14.56 19.06 -29.01
C SER A 19 15.28 19.69 -27.78
N ALA A 20 16.21 19.03 -27.06
CA ALA A 20 16.90 17.71 -27.10
C ALA A 20 17.35 17.31 -25.65
N LEU A 21 17.87 16.13 -25.25
CA LEU A 21 18.88 15.21 -25.80
C LEU A 21 18.77 13.75 -25.26
N ARG A 22 19.09 12.78 -26.15
CA ARG A 22 19.71 11.43 -26.00
C ARG A 22 19.27 10.37 -24.95
N HIS A 23 18.97 9.19 -25.53
CA HIS A 23 18.80 7.81 -25.03
C HIS A 23 20.15 7.06 -24.78
N PRO A 24 20.24 5.72 -24.46
CA PRO A 24 19.19 4.68 -24.40
C PRO A 24 19.18 3.63 -23.25
N SER A 25 17.98 3.03 -23.07
CA SER A 25 17.67 1.60 -22.80
C SER A 25 17.85 1.00 -21.39
N THR A 26 16.97 0.09 -20.90
CA THR A 26 15.99 -0.78 -21.59
C THR A 26 14.74 -1.17 -20.75
N ARG A 27 13.60 -1.36 -21.42
CA ARG A 27 12.48 -2.33 -21.15
C ARG A 27 11.33 -2.03 -20.14
N VAL A 28 10.30 -1.32 -20.64
CA VAL A 28 8.88 -1.76 -20.77
C VAL A 28 8.13 -2.40 -19.57
N SER A 29 7.43 -1.54 -18.82
CA SER A 29 5.99 -1.55 -18.44
C SER A 29 5.09 -2.82 -18.32
N VAL A 30 4.62 -3.09 -17.07
CA VAL A 30 3.22 -3.17 -16.51
C VAL A 30 2.09 -4.04 -17.17
N PRO A 31 0.89 -4.31 -16.56
CA PRO A 31 0.59 -5.61 -15.92
C PRO A 31 -0.73 -6.31 -16.38
N SER A 32 -1.05 -7.52 -15.86
CA SER A 32 -2.27 -7.72 -15.03
C SER A 32 -2.48 -9.16 -14.50
N LYS A 33 -3.13 -9.22 -13.32
CA LYS A 33 -4.07 -10.24 -12.77
C LYS A 33 -3.66 -11.68 -12.41
N SER A 34 -4.30 -12.09 -11.31
CA SER A 34 -4.59 -13.44 -10.78
C SER A 34 -3.42 -14.39 -10.51
N THR A 35 -3.09 -14.52 -9.22
CA THR A 35 -2.47 -15.73 -8.65
C THR A 35 -3.32 -16.25 -7.49
N ALA A 36 -3.62 -17.55 -7.54
CA ALA A 36 -4.07 -18.30 -6.37
C ALA A 36 -2.86 -18.56 -5.46
N ASN A 37 -3.11 -18.74 -4.16
CA ASN A 37 -2.06 -18.92 -3.16
C ASN A 37 -2.10 -20.34 -2.58
N THR A 38 -0.96 -21.02 -2.56
CA THR A 38 -0.77 -22.33 -1.92
C THR A 38 0.44 -22.31 -0.98
N ASP A 39 0.35 -23.18 0.03
CA ASP A 39 1.39 -23.63 0.97
C ASP A 39 1.81 -22.78 2.19
N ARG A 40 1.44 -23.35 3.35
CA ARG A 40 2.29 -23.68 4.53
C ARG A 40 2.93 -22.57 5.38
N GLN A 41 2.30 -22.34 6.55
CA GLN A 41 2.84 -22.48 7.93
C GLN A 41 1.74 -22.12 8.97
N SER A 42 1.73 -22.57 10.25
CA SER A 42 2.29 -23.76 10.93
C SER A 42 1.73 -23.87 12.38
N PHE A 43 2.03 -24.97 13.11
CA PHE A 43 1.76 -25.23 14.54
C PHE A 43 0.30 -25.40 15.04
N GLY A 44 0.15 -26.22 16.10
CA GLY A 44 -0.79 -25.93 17.21
C GLY A 44 -1.99 -26.86 17.42
N ALA A 45 -1.88 -27.77 18.39
CA ALA A 45 -2.99 -28.54 19.00
C ALA A 45 -4.01 -27.62 19.74
N LEU A 46 -5.26 -27.97 20.12
CA LEU A 46 -5.98 -29.24 20.37
C LEU A 46 -7.49 -29.14 19.96
N PRO A 47 -8.28 -30.23 19.89
CA PRO A 47 -9.60 -30.27 19.22
C PRO A 47 -10.84 -30.27 20.15
N ARG A 48 -12.03 -29.94 19.62
CA ARG A 48 -13.34 -30.24 20.25
C ARG A 48 -14.53 -30.41 19.27
N ARG A 49 -14.87 -31.66 18.92
CA ARG A 49 -16.19 -32.14 18.40
C ARG A 49 -16.26 -33.65 18.66
N ARG A 50 -17.29 -34.29 19.26
CA ARG A 50 -18.70 -34.50 18.84
C ARG A 50 -18.77 -35.10 17.40
N VAL A 51 -19.36 -36.27 17.11
CA VAL A 51 -20.26 -37.23 17.83
C VAL A 51 -20.06 -38.69 17.31
N SER A 52 -20.26 -39.67 18.19
CA SER A 52 -20.59 -41.12 18.06
C SER A 52 -20.42 -41.94 16.76
N THR A 53 -19.84 -43.15 16.92
CA THR A 53 -20.40 -44.45 16.50
C THR A 53 -20.04 -45.54 17.54
N ALA A 54 -20.72 -46.69 17.54
CA ALA A 54 -20.67 -47.71 18.59
C ALA A 54 -19.78 -48.93 18.26
N THR A 55 -19.26 -49.63 19.28
CA THR A 55 -19.09 -51.13 19.36
C THR A 55 -18.27 -51.56 20.60
N GLY A 56 -18.56 -52.76 21.13
CA GLY A 56 -17.55 -53.63 21.76
C GLY A 56 -17.33 -53.52 23.31
N PRO A 57 -17.13 -54.65 24.03
CA PRO A 57 -17.13 -54.67 25.50
C PRO A 57 -15.75 -54.79 26.16
N THR A 58 -15.66 -54.46 27.45
CA THR A 58 -14.51 -54.80 28.34
C THR A 58 -14.98 -55.38 29.67
N ALA A 59 -14.08 -56.03 30.41
CA ALA A 59 -14.38 -56.82 31.60
C ALA A 59 -13.60 -56.36 32.85
N ARG A 60 -14.12 -56.71 34.04
CA ARG A 60 -13.50 -56.65 35.40
C ARG A 60 -13.27 -55.23 35.99
N ARG A 61 -13.37 -54.97 37.32
CA ARG A 61 -14.01 -55.63 38.50
C ARG A 61 -13.97 -54.63 39.72
N PRO A 62 -14.19 -55.01 41.00
CA PRO A 62 -15.29 -54.64 41.94
C PRO A 62 -14.88 -53.53 42.97
N PRO A 63 -15.42 -53.38 44.23
CA PRO A 63 -16.58 -54.01 44.92
C PRO A 63 -17.50 -53.07 45.76
N THR A 64 -18.64 -53.57 46.25
CA THR A 64 -19.11 -53.46 47.67
C THR A 64 -20.48 -54.14 47.91
N GLY A 65 -20.60 -54.93 49.00
CA GLY A 65 -21.81 -55.03 49.85
C GLY A 65 -23.04 -55.84 49.36
N PRO A 66 -23.62 -56.76 50.17
CA PRO A 66 -24.76 -57.60 49.74
C PRO A 66 -26.10 -57.30 50.46
N ARG A 67 -27.24 -57.64 49.81
CA ARG A 67 -28.44 -58.27 50.45
C ARG A 67 -29.57 -58.61 49.44
N ILE A 68 -30.12 -59.84 49.59
CA ILE A 68 -31.55 -60.25 49.42
C ILE A 68 -32.11 -60.18 47.96
N SER A 69 -32.28 -61.32 47.26
CA SER A 69 -33.53 -62.15 47.13
C SER A 69 -34.69 -61.38 46.45
N VAL A 70 -35.32 -61.86 45.35
CA VAL A 70 -36.18 -63.08 45.27
C VAL A 70 -36.03 -63.85 43.93
N ASN A 71 -36.28 -65.18 43.97
CA ASN A 71 -36.31 -66.13 42.84
C ASN A 71 -37.55 -66.00 41.93
N SER A 72 -37.48 -66.49 40.68
CA SER A 72 -38.08 -67.80 40.29
C SER A 72 -37.94 -68.15 38.79
N ARG A 73 -38.08 -69.46 38.50
CA ARG A 73 -38.19 -70.13 37.19
C ARG A 73 -36.93 -70.22 36.31
N ASN A 74 -36.23 -71.36 36.39
CA ASN A 74 -36.42 -72.42 35.40
C ASN A 74 -35.82 -73.77 35.84
N SER A 75 -36.40 -74.85 35.30
CA SER A 75 -36.07 -76.26 35.56
C SER A 75 -35.13 -76.84 34.52
N ALA A 76 -34.15 -77.65 34.95
CA ALA A 76 -33.70 -78.92 34.34
C ALA A 76 -32.25 -79.30 34.74
N GLY A 77 -31.94 -80.61 34.76
CA GLY A 77 -30.63 -81.08 34.29
C GLY A 77 -29.47 -81.23 35.28
N SER A 78 -29.56 -82.23 36.16
CA SER A 78 -28.50 -83.22 36.47
C SER A 78 -27.01 -82.79 36.64
N SER A 79 -26.56 -82.95 37.90
CA SER A 79 -25.37 -83.74 38.32
C SER A 79 -23.91 -83.25 38.19
N ALA A 80 -23.16 -83.62 39.25
CA ALA A 80 -21.69 -83.71 39.38
C ALA A 80 -20.91 -82.38 39.56
N ALA A 81 -19.91 -82.25 40.45
CA ALA A 81 -19.23 -83.24 41.31
C ALA A 81 -18.60 -82.60 42.58
N ALA A 82 -18.09 -83.45 43.47
CA ALA A 82 -17.10 -83.17 44.55
C ALA A 82 -17.61 -82.38 45.80
N ARG A 83 -17.24 -82.72 47.05
CA ARG A 83 -16.28 -83.72 47.57
C ARG A 83 -16.52 -84.05 49.07
N ARG A 84 -16.31 -85.33 49.41
CA ARG A 84 -15.74 -85.93 50.67
C ARG A 84 -16.65 -85.97 51.92
N SER A 85 -16.65 -87.01 52.76
CA SER A 85 -15.90 -88.30 52.82
C SER A 85 -16.67 -89.29 53.72
N SER A 86 -17.05 -90.50 53.27
CA SER A 86 -16.44 -91.82 53.61
C SER A 86 -16.31 -92.10 55.13
N SER A 87 -16.70 -93.24 55.73
CA SER A 87 -17.06 -94.60 55.25
C SER A 87 -17.86 -95.34 56.37
N TYR A 88 -18.30 -96.61 56.36
CA TYR A 88 -18.28 -97.75 55.41
C TYR A 88 -19.35 -98.79 55.84
N ARG A 89 -20.16 -99.36 54.92
CA ARG A 89 -20.33 -100.82 54.68
C ARG A 89 -21.47 -101.18 53.71
N ALA A 90 -21.07 -101.84 52.62
CA ALA A 90 -21.75 -102.86 51.81
C ALA A 90 -23.24 -102.69 51.41
N ARG A 91 -23.43 -102.44 50.11
CA ARG A 91 -24.66 -102.69 49.34
C ARG A 91 -24.64 -104.15 48.84
N ALA A 92 -25.75 -104.87 48.93
CA ALA A 92 -25.96 -106.15 48.24
C ALA A 92 -27.14 -106.03 47.27
N SER A 93 -27.03 -106.68 46.12
CA SER A 93 -27.96 -106.55 44.99
C SER A 93 -29.12 -107.55 45.03
N ILE A 94 -30.21 -107.16 44.36
CA ILE A 94 -31.38 -107.97 44.02
C ILE A 94 -31.00 -109.36 43.50
N SER A 95 -31.44 -110.41 44.20
CA SER A 95 -31.84 -111.71 43.62
C SER A 95 -32.53 -112.59 44.66
N SER A 96 -33.54 -113.33 44.22
CA SER A 96 -34.17 -114.48 44.88
C SER A 96 -34.99 -114.27 46.16
N ARG A 97 -36.23 -114.80 46.08
CA ARG A 97 -37.02 -115.47 47.13
C ARG A 97 -36.30 -115.67 48.48
N GLY A 98 -36.45 -114.68 49.34
CA GLY A 98 -36.18 -114.77 50.77
C GLY A 98 -36.94 -113.64 51.45
N GLY A 99 -38.05 -113.95 52.11
CA GLY A 99 -38.89 -112.93 52.72
C GLY A 99 -38.13 -112.19 53.82
N ALA A 100 -37.66 -110.98 53.52
CA ALA A 100 -37.30 -110.02 54.54
C ALA A 100 -38.56 -109.78 55.38
N ARG A 101 -38.60 -110.35 56.58
CA ARG A 101 -39.72 -110.14 57.50
C ARG A 101 -39.82 -108.64 57.72
N VAL A 102 -40.93 -108.05 57.29
CA VAL A 102 -41.26 -106.66 57.63
C VAL A 102 -41.38 -106.65 59.16
N LEU A 103 -40.34 -106.14 59.81
CA LEU A 103 -40.37 -105.96 61.26
C LEU A 103 -41.37 -104.86 61.57
N ASP A 104 -42.24 -105.12 62.54
CA ASP A 104 -43.18 -104.11 63.02
C ASP A 104 -42.36 -102.94 63.61
N PRO A 105 -42.48 -101.70 63.07
CA PRO A 105 -41.72 -100.57 63.56
C PRO A 105 -42.27 -100.03 64.89
N ARG A 106 -43.44 -100.51 65.35
CA ARG A 106 -44.06 -100.05 66.58
C ARG A 106 -43.33 -100.57 67.83
N PRO A 107 -43.23 -99.78 68.92
CA PRO A 107 -42.53 -100.18 70.15
C PRO A 107 -43.15 -101.37 70.92
N MET A 108 -43.05 -102.60 70.41
CA MET A 108 -43.56 -103.83 71.05
C MET A 108 -43.00 -104.10 72.45
N THR A 109 -41.81 -103.56 72.77
CA THR A 109 -41.15 -103.74 74.06
C THR A 109 -41.43 -102.62 75.05
N ASP A 110 -41.96 -101.47 74.60
CA ASP A 110 -42.26 -100.36 75.49
C ASP A 110 -43.58 -100.57 76.23
N ARG A 111 -43.49 -100.59 77.56
CA ARG A 111 -44.65 -100.71 78.45
C ARG A 111 -45.51 -99.45 78.44
N ALA A 112 -44.96 -98.26 78.18
CA ALA A 112 -45.75 -97.05 78.12
C ALA A 112 -46.65 -97.05 76.88
N TYR A 113 -46.08 -97.30 75.69
CA TYR A 113 -46.83 -97.44 74.44
C TYR A 113 -47.92 -98.53 74.51
N LEU A 114 -47.61 -99.74 74.99
CA LEU A 114 -48.62 -100.80 75.15
C LEU A 114 -49.73 -100.42 76.13
N ASN A 115 -49.42 -99.72 77.23
CA ASN A 115 -50.44 -99.20 78.16
C ASN A 115 -51.35 -98.16 77.47
N ASN A 116 -50.82 -97.37 76.53
CA ASN A 116 -51.60 -96.44 75.73
C ASN A 116 -52.54 -97.17 74.76
N CYS A 117 -52.07 -98.20 74.04
CA CYS A 117 -52.92 -99.04 73.19
C CYS A 117 -54.05 -99.72 73.97
N VAL A 118 -53.81 -100.20 75.21
CA VAL A 118 -54.89 -100.70 76.09
C VAL A 118 -55.88 -99.59 76.45
N ARG A 119 -55.39 -98.37 76.69
CA ARG A 119 -56.24 -97.23 77.04
C ARG A 119 -57.16 -96.85 75.85
N THR A 120 -56.59 -96.67 74.66
CA THR A 120 -57.34 -96.38 73.42
C THR A 120 -58.37 -97.47 73.11
N LEU A 121 -58.03 -98.75 73.32
CA LEU A 121 -58.98 -99.87 73.20
C LEU A 121 -60.15 -99.75 74.18
N VAL A 122 -59.90 -99.42 75.45
CA VAL A 122 -60.98 -99.26 76.43
C VAL A 122 -61.83 -98.03 76.12
N GLU A 123 -61.22 -96.91 75.74
CA GLU A 123 -61.92 -95.67 75.38
C GLU A 123 -62.87 -95.93 74.20
N PHE A 124 -62.37 -96.47 73.09
CA PHE A 124 -63.17 -96.78 71.90
C PHE A 124 -64.32 -97.77 72.17
N LEU A 125 -64.08 -98.84 72.95
CA LEU A 125 -65.14 -99.79 73.32
C LEU A 125 -66.20 -99.16 74.24
N THR A 126 -65.81 -98.21 75.09
CA THR A 126 -66.74 -97.52 76.00
C THR A 126 -67.60 -96.51 75.22
N GLU A 127 -67.00 -95.74 74.32
CA GLU A 127 -67.69 -94.76 73.47
C GLU A 127 -68.73 -95.41 72.57
N ARG A 128 -68.44 -96.60 72.03
CA ARG A 128 -69.36 -97.37 71.17
C ARG A 128 -70.30 -98.32 71.94
N MET A 129 -70.47 -98.12 73.25
CA MET A 129 -71.42 -98.87 74.10
C MET A 129 -71.25 -100.41 74.04
N TYR A 130 -70.02 -100.90 74.16
CA TYR A 130 -69.73 -102.34 74.17
C TYR A 130 -70.30 -103.05 75.41
N ASP A 131 -71.16 -104.06 75.19
CA ASP A 131 -71.94 -104.75 76.24
C ASP A 131 -71.13 -105.47 77.35
N GLN A 132 -69.83 -105.72 77.17
CA GLN A 132 -69.04 -106.54 78.11
C GLN A 132 -68.05 -105.69 78.94
N THR A 133 -68.07 -105.90 80.26
CA THR A 133 -67.31 -105.10 81.23
C THR A 133 -65.81 -105.44 81.27
N LEU A 134 -65.05 -104.80 80.38
CA LEU A 134 -63.59 -104.97 80.30
C LEU A 134 -62.84 -103.99 81.21
N THR A 135 -62.42 -104.47 82.38
CA THR A 135 -61.58 -103.67 83.29
C THR A 135 -60.17 -103.48 82.70
N PRO A 136 -59.58 -102.27 82.67
CA PRO A 136 -58.24 -102.02 82.11
C PRO A 136 -57.12 -102.88 82.72
N GLY A 137 -57.27 -103.32 83.96
CA GLY A 137 -56.32 -104.23 84.62
C GLY A 137 -56.29 -105.65 84.03
N LEU A 138 -57.39 -106.12 83.44
CA LEU A 138 -57.49 -107.41 82.77
C LEU A 138 -56.77 -107.37 81.41
N LEU A 139 -57.08 -106.36 80.60
CA LEU A 139 -56.44 -106.12 79.30
C LEU A 139 -54.93 -105.84 79.41
N LYS A 140 -54.41 -105.37 80.55
CA LYS A 140 -52.95 -105.25 80.78
C LYS A 140 -52.24 -106.60 81.00
N ARG A 141 -52.95 -107.65 81.40
CA ARG A 141 -52.39 -108.99 81.66
C ARG A 141 -52.59 -109.96 80.49
N GLY A 142 -53.59 -109.70 79.65
CA GLY A 142 -54.01 -110.53 78.52
C GLY A 142 -55.46 -111.00 78.71
N PRO A 143 -56.36 -110.80 77.72
CA PRO A 143 -57.75 -111.20 77.82
C PRO A 143 -57.93 -112.72 77.71
N SER A 144 -59.11 -113.22 78.12
CA SER A 144 -59.52 -114.59 77.79
C SER A 144 -59.69 -114.76 76.27
N LYS A 145 -59.61 -116.01 75.79
CA LYS A 145 -59.92 -116.35 74.39
C LYS A 145 -61.33 -115.86 73.99
N LYS A 146 -62.31 -116.01 74.89
CA LYS A 146 -63.69 -115.56 74.69
C LYS A 146 -63.77 -114.03 74.54
N ASP A 147 -63.19 -113.30 75.48
CA ASP A 147 -63.23 -111.83 75.50
C ASP A 147 -62.52 -111.24 74.29
N PHE A 148 -61.39 -111.81 73.89
CA PHE A 148 -60.69 -111.43 72.65
C PHE A 148 -61.57 -111.61 71.41
N CYS A 149 -62.21 -112.77 71.26
CA CYS A 149 -63.12 -113.00 70.13
C CYS A 149 -64.29 -112.01 70.15
N ASN A 150 -64.89 -111.76 71.31
CA ASN A 150 -66.00 -110.82 71.43
C ASN A 150 -65.59 -109.37 71.11
N MET A 151 -64.39 -108.94 71.50
CA MET A 151 -63.84 -107.62 71.13
C MET A 151 -63.59 -107.53 69.62
N VAL A 152 -62.91 -108.51 69.03
CA VAL A 152 -62.57 -108.49 67.59
C VAL A 152 -63.82 -108.63 66.73
N LEU A 153 -64.81 -109.42 67.15
CA LEU A 153 -66.12 -109.50 66.50
C LEU A 153 -66.83 -108.15 66.49
N PHE A 154 -66.85 -107.46 67.64
CA PHE A 154 -67.44 -106.13 67.75
C PHE A 154 -66.74 -105.10 66.84
N LEU A 155 -65.40 -105.09 66.84
CA LEU A 155 -64.63 -104.20 65.96
C LEU A 155 -64.84 -104.49 64.47
N PHE A 156 -64.97 -105.77 64.07
CA PHE A 156 -65.32 -106.10 62.69
C PHE A 156 -66.77 -105.75 62.35
N LYS A 157 -67.71 -105.81 63.30
CA LYS A 157 -69.09 -105.33 63.10
C LYS A 157 -69.21 -103.81 62.92
N GLN A 158 -68.20 -103.02 63.31
CA GLN A 158 -68.12 -101.60 62.96
C GLN A 158 -67.73 -101.36 61.49
N ILE A 159 -67.16 -102.37 60.80
CA ILE A 159 -66.81 -102.30 59.37
C ILE A 159 -67.91 -102.93 58.51
N ASP A 160 -68.45 -104.05 58.95
CA ASP A 160 -69.56 -104.76 58.29
C ASP A 160 -70.53 -105.25 59.37
N ALA A 161 -71.68 -104.58 59.47
CA ALA A 161 -72.71 -104.88 60.47
C ALA A 161 -73.20 -106.34 60.42
N ASN A 162 -73.06 -107.01 59.26
CA ASN A 162 -73.50 -108.37 59.02
C ASN A 162 -72.38 -109.42 59.29
N PHE A 163 -71.19 -109.00 59.72
CA PHE A 163 -70.06 -109.90 59.92
C PHE A 163 -70.25 -110.85 61.12
N GLU A 164 -70.12 -112.16 60.89
CA GLU A 164 -70.15 -113.20 61.93
C GLU A 164 -68.98 -114.19 61.76
N PHE A 165 -68.49 -114.76 62.86
CA PHE A 165 -67.46 -115.79 62.78
C PHE A 165 -68.04 -117.14 62.34
N GLY A 166 -67.31 -117.82 61.46
CA GLY A 166 -67.58 -119.20 61.09
C GLY A 166 -67.06 -120.20 62.14
N VAL A 167 -67.10 -121.48 61.77
CA VAL A 167 -66.70 -122.61 62.63
C VAL A 167 -65.24 -122.53 63.11
N LYS A 168 -64.38 -121.79 62.40
CA LYS A 168 -62.96 -121.60 62.73
C LYS A 168 -62.59 -120.12 62.73
N PHE A 169 -63.03 -119.42 63.75
CA PHE A 169 -62.78 -117.98 63.91
C PHE A 169 -61.27 -117.61 63.81
N GLU A 170 -60.30 -118.50 64.14
CA GLU A 170 -58.88 -118.21 63.92
C GLU A 170 -58.50 -118.05 62.43
N GLU A 171 -59.23 -118.68 61.52
CA GLU A 171 -59.03 -118.53 60.06
C GLU A 171 -59.70 -117.23 59.57
N ASP A 172 -60.89 -116.92 60.09
CA ASP A 172 -61.66 -115.72 59.75
C ASP A 172 -60.97 -114.43 60.21
N ILE A 173 -60.40 -114.41 61.43
CA ILE A 173 -59.64 -113.25 61.93
C ILE A 173 -58.42 -112.97 61.03
N VAL A 174 -57.65 -114.01 60.67
CA VAL A 174 -56.48 -113.84 59.78
C VAL A 174 -56.91 -113.41 58.37
N LEU A 175 -58.03 -113.94 57.87
CA LEU A 175 -58.60 -113.54 56.59
C LEU A 175 -59.03 -112.07 56.60
N GLN A 176 -59.74 -111.63 57.65
CA GLN A 176 -60.28 -110.26 57.71
C GLN A 176 -59.18 -109.22 57.89
N PHE A 177 -58.19 -109.44 58.76
CA PHE A 177 -57.01 -108.57 58.82
C PHE A 177 -56.25 -108.53 57.48
N ARG A 178 -56.19 -109.63 56.72
CA ARG A 178 -55.61 -109.64 55.38
C ARG A 178 -56.44 -108.87 54.35
N ASN A 179 -57.78 -108.96 54.41
CA ASN A 179 -58.69 -108.22 53.54
C ASN A 179 -58.57 -106.70 53.77
N LEU A 180 -58.47 -106.29 55.03
CA LEU A 180 -58.17 -104.92 55.47
C LEU A 180 -56.72 -104.48 55.18
N ARG A 181 -55.89 -105.35 54.57
CA ARG A 181 -54.49 -105.10 54.21
C ARG A 181 -53.56 -104.79 55.40
N TYR A 182 -53.84 -105.38 56.57
CA TYR A 182 -52.96 -105.29 57.72
C TYR A 182 -51.54 -105.76 57.38
N PRO A 183 -50.50 -104.92 57.58
CA PRO A 183 -49.17 -105.18 57.01
C PRO A 183 -48.36 -106.28 57.70
N PHE A 184 -48.78 -106.78 58.87
CA PHE A 184 -48.03 -107.77 59.65
C PHE A 184 -48.78 -109.12 59.74
N PRO A 185 -48.10 -110.27 59.54
CA PRO A 185 -48.76 -111.57 59.54
C PRO A 185 -49.18 -112.00 60.96
N ILE A 186 -50.49 -112.11 61.18
CA ILE A 186 -51.04 -112.69 62.41
C ILE A 186 -51.00 -114.23 62.28
N SER A 187 -50.33 -114.91 63.21
CA SER A 187 -50.26 -116.38 63.18
C SER A 187 -51.48 -117.03 63.85
N LYS A 188 -52.00 -118.10 63.24
CA LYS A 188 -53.09 -118.91 63.84
C LYS A 188 -52.72 -119.45 65.23
N THR A 189 -51.43 -119.73 65.46
CA THR A 189 -50.93 -120.16 66.78
C THR A 189 -50.98 -119.06 67.83
N SER A 190 -50.83 -117.78 67.45
CA SER A 190 -51.04 -116.64 68.37
C SER A 190 -52.51 -116.52 68.75
N LEU A 191 -53.42 -116.77 67.80
CA LEU A 191 -54.88 -116.74 68.02
C LEU A 191 -55.42 -117.94 68.83
N ALA A 192 -54.69 -119.05 68.88
CA ALA A 192 -54.98 -120.13 69.81
C ALA A 192 -54.66 -119.77 71.27
N ALA A 193 -53.73 -118.84 71.50
CA ALA A 193 -53.16 -118.50 72.80
C ALA A 193 -53.10 -116.97 73.04
N VAL A 194 -54.23 -116.28 72.82
CA VAL A 194 -54.30 -114.80 72.74
C VAL A 194 -53.84 -114.04 73.99
N GLY A 195 -54.07 -114.61 75.18
CA GLY A 195 -53.82 -113.97 76.46
C GLY A 195 -52.42 -114.19 77.04
N THR A 196 -51.48 -114.84 76.32
CA THR A 196 -50.15 -115.08 76.88
C THR A 196 -49.28 -113.80 76.84
N PRO A 197 -48.35 -113.59 77.79
CA PRO A 197 -47.52 -112.38 77.84
C PRO A 197 -46.67 -112.10 76.59
N HIS A 198 -46.44 -113.11 75.74
CA HIS A 198 -45.63 -113.00 74.53
C HIS A 198 -46.45 -112.84 73.24
N THR A 199 -47.73 -113.23 73.23
CA THR A 199 -48.64 -113.11 72.07
C THR A 199 -49.53 -111.88 72.16
N TRP A 200 -49.98 -111.54 73.38
CA TRP A 200 -50.91 -110.45 73.60
C TRP A 200 -50.41 -109.08 73.09
N PRO A 201 -49.14 -108.66 73.29
CA PRO A 201 -48.66 -107.39 72.73
C PRO A 201 -48.84 -107.27 71.21
N THR A 202 -48.54 -108.33 70.46
CA THR A 202 -48.70 -108.35 69.00
C THR A 202 -50.16 -108.27 68.57
N LEU A 203 -51.06 -108.94 69.30
CA LEU A 203 -52.50 -108.94 69.01
C LEU A 203 -53.19 -107.62 69.41
N LEU A 204 -52.79 -107.06 70.55
CA LEU A 204 -53.20 -105.71 70.99
C LEU A 204 -52.80 -104.66 69.94
N LEU A 205 -51.63 -104.80 69.32
CA LEU A 205 -51.20 -103.89 68.25
C LEU A 205 -51.98 -104.07 66.95
N SER A 206 -52.42 -105.29 66.59
CA SER A 206 -53.39 -105.44 65.49
C SER A 206 -54.75 -104.81 65.81
N ILE A 207 -55.19 -104.87 67.07
CA ILE A 207 -56.42 -104.23 67.53
C ILE A 207 -56.30 -102.70 67.56
N SER A 208 -55.19 -102.14 68.06
CA SER A 208 -54.91 -100.69 68.05
C SER A 208 -54.95 -100.14 66.63
N TRP A 209 -54.33 -100.84 65.68
CA TRP A 209 -54.36 -100.47 64.27
C TRP A 209 -55.78 -100.54 63.67
N LEU A 210 -56.59 -101.52 64.09
CA LEU A 210 -57.98 -101.65 63.64
C LEU A 210 -58.85 -100.48 64.15
N ILE A 211 -58.60 -100.03 65.38
CA ILE A 211 -59.25 -98.84 65.96
C ILE A 211 -58.78 -97.57 65.24
N GLU A 212 -57.47 -97.40 65.03
CA GLU A 212 -56.92 -96.27 64.26
C GLU A 212 -57.53 -96.18 62.85
N LEU A 213 -57.76 -97.33 62.20
CA LEU A 213 -58.43 -97.41 60.89
C LEU A 213 -59.91 -97.00 60.97
N LEU A 214 -60.65 -97.46 61.99
CA LEU A 214 -62.05 -97.10 62.21
C LEU A 214 -62.23 -95.61 62.51
N SER A 215 -61.41 -95.04 63.41
CA SER A 215 -61.43 -93.61 63.73
C SER A 215 -61.02 -92.74 62.54
N TYR A 216 -60.15 -93.23 61.64
CA TYR A 216 -59.83 -92.52 60.40
C TYR A 216 -61.01 -92.51 59.41
N ASP A 217 -61.73 -93.63 59.27
CA ASP A 217 -62.89 -93.71 58.36
C ASP A 217 -64.03 -92.81 58.84
N GLU A 218 -64.32 -92.79 60.14
CA GLU A 218 -65.26 -91.86 60.76
C GLU A 218 -64.88 -90.39 60.53
N ALA A 219 -63.64 -89.99 60.86
CA ALA A 219 -63.17 -88.62 60.64
C ALA A 219 -63.18 -88.20 59.17
N ARG A 220 -63.03 -89.16 58.24
CA ARG A 220 -63.18 -88.92 56.79
C ARG A 220 -64.65 -88.71 56.41
N GLN A 221 -65.57 -89.53 56.93
CA GLN A 221 -67.01 -89.37 56.68
C GLN A 221 -67.53 -88.03 57.22
N GLU A 222 -67.15 -87.63 58.44
CA GLU A 222 -67.50 -86.32 59.02
C GLU A 222 -66.97 -85.13 58.16
N ALA A 223 -65.74 -85.25 57.65
CA ALA A 223 -65.16 -84.23 56.75
C ALA A 223 -65.91 -84.16 55.41
N GLU A 224 -66.26 -85.31 54.82
CA GLU A 224 -66.98 -85.41 53.55
C GLU A 224 -68.42 -84.87 53.68
N GLU A 225 -69.11 -85.12 54.80
CA GLU A 225 -70.41 -84.49 55.12
C GLU A 225 -70.30 -82.97 55.35
N THR A 226 -69.20 -82.50 55.94
CA THR A 226 -68.95 -81.07 56.16
C THR A 226 -68.71 -80.35 54.82
N GLU A 227 -67.87 -80.91 53.94
CA GLU A 227 -67.62 -80.39 52.59
C GLU A 227 -68.87 -80.45 51.68
N LEU A 228 -69.79 -81.38 51.93
CA LEU A 228 -71.07 -81.46 51.22
C LEU A 228 -72.11 -80.44 51.70
N ASN A 229 -71.96 -79.92 52.93
CA ASN A 229 -72.87 -78.95 53.54
C ASN A 229 -72.35 -77.51 53.54
N ASP A 230 -71.15 -77.27 53.01
CA ASP A 230 -70.65 -75.90 52.81
C ASP A 230 -71.46 -75.20 51.71
N GLU A 231 -72.28 -74.22 52.10
CA GLU A 231 -73.18 -73.47 51.21
C GLU A 231 -72.43 -72.58 50.20
N ASN A 232 -71.10 -72.47 50.30
CA ASN A 232 -70.26 -71.68 49.41
C ASN A 232 -70.06 -72.26 48.00
N ASP A 233 -70.53 -73.49 47.72
CA ASP A 233 -70.42 -74.14 46.40
C ASP A 233 -71.44 -73.65 45.36
N GLU A 234 -71.79 -72.36 45.44
CA GLU A 234 -72.69 -71.62 44.54
C GLU A 234 -72.27 -71.63 43.06
N GLU A 235 -70.99 -71.91 42.76
CA GLU A 235 -70.44 -72.02 41.41
C GLU A 235 -70.79 -73.36 40.73
N ASN A 236 -71.12 -74.41 41.49
CA ASN A 236 -71.28 -75.76 40.94
C ASN A 236 -72.72 -76.28 41.05
N GLY A 237 -73.61 -75.74 40.20
CA GLY A 237 -75.03 -76.12 40.14
C GLY A 237 -75.30 -77.62 39.97
N ASP A 238 -74.34 -78.37 39.44
CA ASP A 238 -74.40 -79.84 39.34
C ASP A 238 -74.56 -80.50 40.73
N LYS A 239 -73.89 -80.02 41.79
CA LYS A 239 -74.03 -80.58 43.14
C LYS A 239 -75.47 -80.47 43.65
N GLN A 240 -76.10 -79.31 43.47
CA GLN A 240 -77.47 -79.09 43.89
C GLN A 240 -78.47 -79.87 43.02
N PHE A 241 -78.20 -79.96 41.71
CA PHE A 241 -78.96 -80.83 40.80
C PHE A 241 -78.88 -82.31 41.19
N PHE A 242 -77.70 -82.83 41.57
CA PHE A 242 -77.56 -84.21 42.03
C PHE A 242 -78.21 -84.46 43.39
N LYS A 243 -78.21 -83.48 44.32
CA LYS A 243 -78.99 -83.57 45.57
C LYS A 243 -80.51 -83.64 45.29
N TYR A 244 -81.01 -82.80 44.38
CA TYR A 244 -82.39 -82.88 43.90
C TYR A 244 -82.68 -84.23 43.23
N LEU A 245 -81.75 -84.74 42.42
CA LEU A 245 -81.90 -86.02 41.71
C LEU A 245 -81.94 -87.22 42.68
N ASP A 246 -81.08 -87.29 43.71
CA ASP A 246 -81.16 -88.36 44.73
C ASP A 246 -82.49 -88.31 45.49
N ALA A 247 -82.89 -87.13 45.97
CA ALA A 247 -84.15 -86.96 46.71
C ALA A 247 -85.37 -87.34 45.85
N SER A 248 -85.45 -86.82 44.62
CA SER A 248 -86.57 -87.10 43.71
C SER A 248 -86.57 -88.54 43.19
N TYR A 249 -85.40 -89.16 43.00
CA TYR A 249 -85.30 -90.56 42.58
C TYR A 249 -85.73 -91.54 43.69
N ARG A 250 -85.46 -91.22 44.97
CA ARG A 250 -86.00 -92.00 46.10
C ARG A 250 -87.54 -91.96 46.15
N VAL A 251 -88.13 -90.78 45.92
CA VAL A 251 -89.59 -90.60 45.86
C VAL A 251 -90.20 -91.36 44.67
N PHE A 252 -89.54 -91.33 43.51
CA PHE A 252 -89.91 -92.12 42.33
C PHE A 252 -89.85 -93.63 42.59
N LEU A 253 -88.78 -94.14 43.23
CA LEU A 253 -88.66 -95.56 43.58
C LEU A 253 -89.70 -96.01 44.63
N ALA A 254 -90.23 -95.09 45.44
CA ALA A 254 -91.35 -95.33 46.35
C ALA A 254 -92.73 -95.30 45.66
N GLY A 255 -92.82 -94.83 44.41
CA GLY A 255 -94.07 -94.68 43.66
C GLY A 255 -94.95 -93.51 44.12
N GLU A 256 -94.36 -92.48 44.75
CA GLU A 256 -95.08 -91.36 45.35
C GLU A 256 -95.12 -90.13 44.42
N ASP A 257 -95.73 -90.28 43.24
CA ASP A 257 -95.73 -89.29 42.15
C ASP A 257 -96.22 -87.88 42.56
N ASP A 258 -97.21 -87.79 43.46
CA ASP A 258 -97.72 -86.50 43.97
C ASP A 258 -96.61 -85.69 44.68
N LYS A 259 -95.78 -86.37 45.48
CA LYS A 259 -94.65 -85.72 46.18
C LYS A 259 -93.56 -85.30 45.19
N PHE A 260 -93.32 -86.08 44.14
CA PHE A 260 -92.37 -85.72 43.10
C PHE A 260 -92.75 -84.39 42.44
N ALA A 261 -94.04 -84.19 42.11
CA ALA A 261 -94.53 -82.94 41.55
C ALA A 261 -94.38 -81.74 42.51
N GLU A 262 -94.55 -81.94 43.82
CA GLU A 262 -94.29 -80.92 44.84
C GLU A 262 -92.79 -80.56 44.91
N TRP A 263 -91.90 -81.56 44.89
CA TRP A 263 -90.44 -81.36 44.88
C TRP A 263 -89.95 -80.63 43.62
N GLU A 264 -90.43 -81.02 42.42
CA GLU A 264 -90.07 -80.36 41.16
C GLU A 264 -90.50 -78.88 41.19
N LYS A 265 -91.73 -78.60 41.67
CA LYS A 265 -92.22 -77.24 41.84
C LYS A 265 -91.36 -76.43 42.81
N GLN A 266 -91.00 -77.01 43.96
CA GLN A 266 -90.19 -76.34 44.97
C GLN A 266 -88.79 -75.99 44.43
N GLU A 267 -88.11 -76.91 43.74
CA GLU A 267 -86.78 -76.64 43.18
C GLU A 267 -86.84 -75.61 42.05
N LYS A 268 -87.87 -75.68 41.20
CA LYS A 268 -88.13 -74.66 40.17
C LYS A 268 -88.32 -73.26 40.77
N GLU A 269 -89.03 -73.13 41.88
CA GLU A 269 -89.19 -71.84 42.58
C GLU A 269 -87.86 -71.33 43.17
N LYS A 270 -86.96 -72.20 43.63
CA LYS A 270 -85.60 -71.80 44.06
C LYS A 270 -84.77 -71.28 42.89
N LEU A 271 -84.78 -71.99 41.75
CA LEU A 271 -84.06 -71.59 40.55
C LEU A 271 -84.54 -70.23 40.02
N ILE A 272 -85.86 -69.99 39.97
CA ILE A 272 -86.41 -68.69 39.55
C ILE A 272 -85.93 -67.55 40.47
N LYS A 273 -85.91 -67.76 41.79
CA LYS A 273 -85.41 -66.75 42.76
C LYS A 273 -83.91 -66.49 42.58
N ARG A 274 -83.10 -67.52 42.29
CA ARG A 274 -81.68 -67.36 41.97
C ARG A 274 -81.49 -66.55 40.68
N ASP A 275 -82.23 -66.89 39.62
CA ASP A 275 -82.25 -66.15 38.36
C ASP A 275 -82.63 -64.67 38.53
N GLU A 276 -83.63 -64.37 39.36
CA GLU A 276 -84.04 -63.00 39.66
C GLU A 276 -82.95 -62.22 40.43
N THR A 277 -82.27 -62.87 41.37
CA THR A 277 -81.15 -62.29 42.13
C THR A 277 -79.98 -61.97 41.20
N VAL A 278 -79.55 -62.93 40.37
CA VAL A 278 -78.48 -62.76 39.38
C VAL A 278 -78.81 -61.66 38.36
N LYS A 279 -80.08 -61.53 37.94
CA LYS A 279 -80.52 -60.42 37.05
C LYS A 279 -80.42 -59.05 37.75
N GLN A 280 -80.76 -58.96 39.03
CA GLN A 280 -80.62 -57.73 39.81
C GLN A 280 -79.14 -57.34 39.97
N GLU A 281 -78.28 -58.29 40.31
CA GLU A 281 -76.83 -58.07 40.41
C GLU A 281 -76.22 -57.65 39.07
N MET A 282 -76.58 -58.31 37.98
CA MET A 282 -76.14 -57.95 36.63
C MET A 282 -76.55 -56.51 36.29
N SER A 283 -77.79 -56.12 36.58
CA SER A 283 -78.26 -54.74 36.35
C SER A 283 -77.49 -53.71 37.19
N GLN A 284 -77.19 -54.01 38.45
CA GLN A 284 -76.36 -53.16 39.31
C GLN A 284 -74.93 -53.02 38.78
N GLN A 285 -74.32 -54.13 38.32
CA GLN A 285 -72.99 -54.13 37.72
C GLN A 285 -72.95 -53.34 36.40
N GLU A 286 -74.00 -53.40 35.58
CA GLU A 286 -74.08 -52.58 34.35
C GLU A 286 -74.18 -51.09 34.64
N LEU A 287 -74.97 -50.69 35.64
CA LEU A 287 -75.05 -49.30 36.11
C LEU A 287 -73.69 -48.79 36.61
N GLN A 288 -72.99 -49.58 37.44
CA GLN A 288 -71.63 -49.25 37.90
C GLN A 288 -70.64 -49.15 36.73
N ARG A 289 -70.72 -50.06 35.76
CA ARG A 289 -69.88 -50.04 34.54
C ARG A 289 -70.10 -48.75 33.74
N GLU A 290 -71.35 -48.28 33.62
CA GLU A 290 -71.64 -47.02 32.93
C GLU A 290 -71.16 -45.79 33.73
N GLU A 291 -71.30 -45.79 35.06
CA GLU A 291 -70.76 -44.73 35.92
C GLU A 291 -69.23 -44.65 35.81
N PHE A 292 -68.52 -45.78 35.93
CA PHE A 292 -67.07 -45.83 35.75
C PHE A 292 -66.65 -45.37 34.35
N ARG A 293 -67.41 -45.73 33.30
CA ARG A 293 -67.15 -45.24 31.94
C ARG A 293 -67.26 -43.72 31.85
N LYS A 294 -68.32 -43.10 32.41
CA LYS A 294 -68.50 -41.65 32.47
C LYS A 294 -67.36 -40.97 33.22
N ARG A 295 -66.95 -41.52 34.37
CA ARG A 295 -65.78 -41.06 35.16
C ARG A 295 -64.47 -41.13 34.36
N ILE A 296 -64.26 -42.17 33.56
CA ILE A 296 -63.09 -42.31 32.69
C ILE A 296 -63.11 -41.29 31.55
N GLU A 297 -64.27 -41.02 30.94
CA GLU A 297 -64.40 -40.00 29.89
C GLU A 297 -64.16 -38.58 30.43
N GLN A 298 -64.68 -38.26 31.63
CA GLN A 298 -64.37 -37.01 32.35
C GLN A 298 -62.87 -36.89 32.66
N ALA A 299 -62.25 -37.91 33.26
CA ALA A 299 -60.81 -37.89 33.57
C ALA A 299 -59.92 -37.78 32.31
N LYS A 300 -60.37 -38.27 31.16
CA LYS A 300 -59.70 -38.05 29.86
C LYS A 300 -59.84 -36.61 29.38
N ALA A 301 -61.02 -36.00 29.51
CA ALA A 301 -61.22 -34.58 29.18
C ALA A 301 -60.35 -33.68 30.08
N ASP A 302 -60.34 -33.91 31.39
CA ASP A 302 -59.50 -33.20 32.36
C ASP A 302 -58.00 -33.37 32.06
N LYS A 303 -57.57 -34.57 31.64
CA LYS A 303 -56.18 -34.82 31.23
C LYS A 303 -55.79 -34.00 29.99
N ASN A 304 -56.69 -33.85 29.02
CA ASN A 304 -56.46 -33.02 27.84
C ASN A 304 -56.38 -31.54 28.22
N ALA A 305 -57.34 -31.05 29.03
CA ALA A 305 -57.32 -29.69 29.56
C ALA A 305 -56.05 -29.39 30.37
N LEU A 306 -55.59 -30.34 31.20
CA LEU A 306 -54.32 -30.23 31.93
C LEU A 306 -53.09 -30.20 31.00
N SER A 307 -53.13 -30.89 29.86
CA SER A 307 -52.07 -30.84 28.86
C SER A 307 -52.00 -29.46 28.20
N GLU A 308 -53.14 -28.90 27.81
CA GLU A 308 -53.23 -27.52 27.29
C GLU A 308 -52.77 -26.49 28.33
N LEU A 309 -53.18 -26.65 29.60
CA LEU A 309 -52.75 -25.76 30.68
C LEU A 309 -51.23 -25.82 30.91
N LYS A 310 -50.63 -27.02 30.79
CA LYS A 310 -49.17 -27.20 30.87
C LYS A 310 -48.45 -26.54 29.71
N GLN A 311 -49.00 -26.62 28.49
CA GLN A 311 -48.45 -25.91 27.33
C GLN A 311 -48.53 -24.39 27.52
N LYS A 312 -49.71 -23.85 27.85
CA LYS A 312 -49.88 -22.42 28.16
C LYS A 312 -48.94 -21.95 29.26
N LYS A 313 -48.73 -22.75 30.32
CA LYS A 313 -47.74 -22.46 31.37
C LYS A 313 -46.31 -22.41 30.83
N ALA A 314 -45.91 -23.35 29.96
CA ALA A 314 -44.58 -23.36 29.35
C ALA A 314 -44.37 -22.14 28.43
N ASP A 315 -45.38 -21.77 27.65
CA ASP A 315 -45.36 -20.58 26.79
C ASP A 315 -45.23 -19.30 27.62
N CYS A 316 -46.06 -19.13 28.65
CA CYS A 316 -45.94 -18.00 29.59
C CYS A 316 -44.60 -17.97 30.33
N GLN A 317 -44.01 -19.11 30.67
CA GLN A 317 -42.67 -19.18 31.28
C GLN A 317 -41.58 -18.76 30.29
N SER A 318 -41.68 -19.18 29.03
CA SER A 318 -40.79 -18.74 27.93
C SER A 318 -40.86 -17.24 27.73
N ASP A 319 -42.07 -16.67 27.68
CA ASP A 319 -42.27 -15.23 27.53
C ASP A 319 -41.80 -14.45 28.75
N LEU A 320 -42.00 -14.94 29.97
CA LEU A 320 -41.46 -14.34 31.19
C LEU A 320 -39.93 -14.24 31.18
N VAL A 321 -39.23 -15.27 30.67
CA VAL A 321 -37.78 -15.22 30.46
C VAL A 321 -37.39 -14.17 29.41
N LYS A 322 -38.08 -14.13 28.25
CA LYS A 322 -37.86 -13.10 27.22
C LYS A 322 -38.08 -11.68 27.76
N PHE A 323 -39.14 -11.47 28.55
CA PHE A 323 -39.41 -10.18 29.16
C PHE A 323 -38.36 -9.80 30.21
N LYS A 324 -37.86 -10.74 31.02
CA LYS A 324 -36.73 -10.48 31.92
C LYS A 324 -35.44 -10.10 31.18
N GLU A 325 -35.12 -10.79 30.09
CA GLU A 325 -34.00 -10.39 29.23
C GLU A 325 -34.20 -9.00 28.62
N LEU A 326 -35.42 -8.70 28.14
CA LEU A 326 -35.78 -7.40 27.57
C LEU A 326 -35.63 -6.28 28.62
N VAL A 327 -36.16 -6.48 29.83
CA VAL A 327 -36.01 -5.56 30.96
C VAL A 327 -34.55 -5.36 31.31
N GLY A 328 -33.74 -6.41 31.46
CA GLY A 328 -32.30 -6.27 31.71
C GLY A 328 -31.54 -5.54 30.59
N ARG A 329 -31.95 -5.68 29.33
CA ARG A 329 -31.42 -4.88 28.21
C ARG A 329 -31.82 -3.40 28.34
N TYR A 330 -33.03 -3.10 28.77
CA TYR A 330 -33.46 -1.72 29.02
C TYR A 330 -32.80 -1.11 30.26
N GLU A 331 -32.66 -1.84 31.37
CA GLU A 331 -31.92 -1.41 32.57
C GLU A 331 -30.45 -1.09 32.24
N THR A 332 -29.77 -1.96 31.49
CA THR A 332 -28.38 -1.71 31.06
C THR A 332 -28.26 -0.61 30.00
N LEU A 333 -29.33 -0.31 29.24
CA LEU A 333 -29.39 0.85 28.35
C LEU A 333 -29.63 2.13 29.16
N ASN A 334 -30.54 2.12 30.13
CA ASN A 334 -30.84 3.25 31.00
C ASN A 334 -29.59 3.63 31.79
N ALA A 335 -28.94 2.68 32.47
CA ALA A 335 -27.69 2.94 33.19
C ALA A 335 -26.53 3.44 32.29
N LYS A 336 -26.55 3.18 30.97
CA LYS A 336 -25.63 3.79 29.99
C LYS A 336 -26.05 5.19 29.57
N LEU A 337 -27.36 5.46 29.54
CA LEU A 337 -27.92 6.77 29.22
C LEU A 337 -27.75 7.71 30.41
N ASP A 338 -28.04 7.27 31.64
CA ASP A 338 -27.83 7.99 32.88
C ASP A 338 -26.36 8.45 33.00
N LYS A 339 -25.40 7.54 32.81
CA LYS A 339 -23.97 7.88 32.76
C LYS A 339 -23.58 8.86 31.65
N LYS A 340 -24.31 8.87 30.53
CA LYS A 340 -24.10 9.87 29.47
C LYS A 340 -24.72 11.22 29.86
N VAL A 341 -25.85 11.24 30.56
CA VAL A 341 -26.47 12.45 31.09
C VAL A 341 -25.60 13.05 32.17
N GLU A 342 -25.05 12.25 33.10
CA GLU A 342 -24.06 12.68 34.09
C GLU A 342 -22.83 13.30 33.41
N ALA A 343 -22.19 12.59 32.47
CA ALA A 343 -21.04 13.12 31.75
C ALA A 343 -21.35 14.38 30.92
N LEU A 344 -22.55 14.49 30.33
CA LEU A 344 -22.98 15.70 29.63
C LEU A 344 -23.28 16.86 30.60
N ALA A 345 -23.78 16.58 31.80
CA ALA A 345 -23.99 17.58 32.85
C ALA A 345 -22.67 18.09 33.43
N GLU A 346 -21.67 17.21 33.61
CA GLU A 346 -20.29 17.60 33.96
C GLU A 346 -19.69 18.51 32.89
N VAL A 347 -19.82 18.14 31.60
CA VAL A 347 -19.36 18.98 30.47
C VAL A 347 -20.10 20.31 30.43
N GLN A 348 -21.43 20.31 30.61
CA GLN A 348 -22.22 21.55 30.67
C GLN A 348 -21.75 22.44 31.82
N HIS A 349 -21.55 21.90 33.03
CA HIS A 349 -21.05 22.67 34.17
C HIS A 349 -19.64 23.23 33.91
N SER A 350 -18.76 22.46 33.26
CA SER A 350 -17.43 22.96 32.88
C SER A 350 -17.54 24.14 31.89
N LEU A 351 -18.41 24.03 30.88
CA LEU A 351 -18.62 25.07 29.89
C LEU A 351 -19.31 26.32 30.48
N GLU A 352 -20.22 26.14 31.44
CA GLU A 352 -20.82 27.25 32.20
C GLU A 352 -19.81 27.97 33.09
N ASN A 353 -18.83 27.26 33.66
CA ASN A 353 -17.72 27.87 34.38
C ASN A 353 -16.78 28.63 33.42
N ASP A 354 -16.47 28.07 32.24
CA ASP A 354 -15.66 28.74 31.22
C ASP A 354 -16.34 30.01 30.70
N VAL A 355 -17.65 29.95 30.43
CA VAL A 355 -18.46 31.13 30.06
C VAL A 355 -18.44 32.18 31.16
N ARG A 356 -18.54 31.78 32.45
CA ARG A 356 -18.44 32.72 33.58
C ARG A 356 -17.05 33.35 33.67
N ALA A 357 -15.98 32.57 33.52
CA ALA A 357 -14.61 33.07 33.51
C ALA A 357 -14.36 34.04 32.36
N LEU A 358 -14.83 33.73 31.15
CA LEU A 358 -14.79 34.63 29.99
C LEU A 358 -15.62 35.90 30.20
N GLN A 359 -16.78 35.82 30.85
CA GLN A 359 -17.57 37.00 31.23
C GLN A 359 -16.82 37.88 32.23
N GLU A 360 -16.17 37.31 33.24
CA GLU A 360 -15.30 38.04 34.16
C GLU A 360 -14.09 38.66 33.45
N GLU A 361 -13.49 37.98 32.48
CA GLU A 361 -12.42 38.55 31.63
C GLU A 361 -12.93 39.68 30.76
N ILE A 362 -14.12 39.55 30.13
CA ILE A 362 -14.76 40.62 29.36
C ILE A 362 -15.04 41.83 30.25
N GLN A 363 -15.44 41.64 31.52
CA GLN A 363 -15.61 42.72 32.49
C GLN A 363 -14.26 43.34 32.91
N LYS A 364 -13.20 42.54 33.10
CA LYS A 364 -11.83 43.02 33.34
C LYS A 364 -11.30 43.82 32.13
N PHE A 365 -11.65 43.42 30.90
CA PHE A 365 -11.31 44.18 29.70
C PHE A 365 -12.15 45.45 29.55
N HIS A 366 -13.46 45.43 29.83
CA HIS A 366 -14.30 46.63 29.84
C HIS A 366 -13.80 47.65 30.85
N THR A 367 -13.61 47.26 32.11
CA THR A 367 -13.04 48.14 33.15
C THR A 367 -11.63 48.62 32.78
N ARG A 368 -10.81 47.80 32.11
CA ARG A 368 -9.50 48.25 31.59
C ARG A 368 -9.60 49.20 30.40
N ILE A 369 -10.66 49.16 29.59
CA ILE A 369 -10.93 50.09 28.49
C ILE A 369 -11.52 51.40 29.04
N GLU A 370 -12.44 51.33 30.00
CA GLU A 370 -12.98 52.51 30.70
C GLU A 370 -11.91 53.29 31.47
N ASN A 371 -10.89 52.59 32.00
CA ASN A 371 -9.73 53.18 32.65
C ASN A 371 -8.55 53.49 31.69
N GLN A 372 -8.71 53.37 30.37
CA GLN A 372 -7.69 53.81 29.42
C GLN A 372 -7.88 55.30 29.08
N GLU A 373 -6.82 56.08 29.26
CA GLU A 373 -6.81 57.54 29.03
C GLU A 373 -6.88 57.94 27.53
N LEU A 374 -6.80 56.95 26.62
CA LEU A 374 -6.73 57.13 25.16
C LEU A 374 -7.69 56.14 24.49
N SER A 375 -8.60 56.65 23.67
CA SER A 375 -9.52 55.87 22.85
C SER A 375 -8.82 55.23 21.65
N ALA A 376 -9.45 54.21 21.06
CA ALA A 376 -9.01 53.66 19.78
C ALA A 376 -8.95 54.75 18.67
N HIS A 377 -9.84 55.74 18.74
CA HIS A 377 -9.79 56.90 17.85
C HIS A 377 -8.54 57.76 18.08
N ASP A 378 -8.10 57.92 19.33
CA ASP A 378 -6.90 58.71 19.65
C ASP A 378 -5.63 57.96 19.19
N ILE A 379 -5.62 56.63 19.26
CA ILE A 379 -4.57 55.79 18.68
C ILE A 379 -4.53 55.94 17.14
N GLU A 380 -5.69 56.00 16.48
CA GLU A 380 -5.77 56.30 15.04
C GLU A 380 -5.20 57.69 14.71
N GLN A 381 -5.57 58.73 15.47
CA GLN A 381 -5.01 60.09 15.32
C GLN A 381 -3.49 60.10 15.51
N ILE A 382 -2.98 59.46 16.57
CA ILE A 382 -1.54 59.29 16.83
C ILE A 382 -0.87 58.51 15.69
N SER A 383 -1.54 57.51 15.09
CA SER A 383 -1.00 56.77 13.95
C SER A 383 -0.91 57.62 12.68
N LEU A 384 -1.89 58.48 12.42
CA LEU A 384 -1.92 59.42 11.30
C LEU A 384 -0.87 60.53 11.47
N GLU A 385 -0.72 61.07 12.69
CA GLU A 385 0.32 62.03 13.01
C GLU A 385 1.72 61.40 12.92
N ARG A 386 1.89 60.17 13.42
CA ARG A 386 3.14 59.41 13.27
C ARG A 386 3.46 59.12 11.80
N ALA A 387 2.47 58.77 10.98
CA ALA A 387 2.67 58.59 9.53
C ALA A 387 3.14 59.91 8.88
N ARG A 388 2.44 61.02 9.15
CA ARG A 388 2.82 62.36 8.69
C ARG A 388 4.23 62.77 9.13
N LEU A 389 4.62 62.52 10.38
CA LEU A 389 5.96 62.79 10.89
C LEU A 389 7.01 61.87 10.25
N THR A 390 6.65 60.62 9.94
CA THR A 390 7.52 59.67 9.24
C THR A 390 7.75 60.09 7.79
N ASP A 391 6.73 60.57 7.08
CA ASP A 391 6.85 61.14 5.74
C ASP A 391 7.72 62.41 5.75
N GLN A 392 7.55 63.29 6.73
CA GLN A 392 8.42 64.45 6.93
C GLN A 392 9.87 64.04 7.24
N LEU A 393 10.09 62.97 8.00
CA LEU A 393 11.41 62.44 8.28
C LEU A 393 12.05 61.86 7.02
N HIS A 394 11.31 61.08 6.21
CA HIS A 394 11.79 60.58 4.91
C HIS A 394 12.12 61.71 3.94
N TYR A 395 11.31 62.77 3.88
CA TYR A 395 11.61 63.96 3.08
C TYR A 395 12.91 64.66 3.52
N ASN A 396 13.12 64.81 4.84
CA ASN A 396 14.34 65.40 5.37
C ASN A 396 15.57 64.50 5.16
N LEU A 397 15.45 63.18 5.29
CA LEU A 397 16.53 62.24 4.97
C LEU A 397 16.89 62.28 3.47
N ALA A 398 15.91 62.27 2.57
CA ALA A 398 16.17 62.39 1.13
C ALA A 398 16.89 63.70 0.78
N ARG A 399 16.53 64.80 1.45
CA ARG A 399 17.21 66.09 1.33
C ARG A 399 18.63 66.08 1.93
N GLN A 400 18.84 65.33 3.01
CA GLN A 400 20.17 65.11 3.60
C GLN A 400 21.06 64.31 2.65
N ASP A 401 20.55 63.24 2.05
CA ASP A 401 21.27 62.40 1.08
C ASP A 401 21.62 63.19 -0.20
N GLU A 402 20.71 64.06 -0.67
CA GLU A 402 21.00 64.99 -1.77
C GLU A 402 22.15 65.94 -1.42
N LEU A 403 22.12 66.57 -0.23
CA LEU A 403 23.18 67.45 0.24
C LEU A 403 24.51 66.71 0.46
N GLN A 404 24.50 65.48 1.00
CA GLN A 404 25.69 64.64 1.10
C GLN A 404 26.26 64.27 -0.26
N THR A 405 25.39 64.00 -1.25
CA THR A 405 25.81 63.73 -2.63
C THR A 405 26.45 64.98 -3.25
N GLN A 406 25.91 66.18 -2.97
CA GLN A 406 26.51 67.45 -3.38
C GLN A 406 27.88 67.67 -2.71
N ILE A 407 28.00 67.46 -1.38
CA ILE A 407 29.27 67.54 -0.64
C ILE A 407 30.31 66.61 -1.26
N LYS A 408 29.97 65.34 -1.47
CA LYS A 408 30.87 64.35 -2.09
C LYS A 408 31.30 64.74 -3.51
N ASN A 409 30.42 65.39 -4.28
CA ASN A 409 30.77 65.93 -5.59
C ASN A 409 31.74 67.13 -5.50
N TYR A 410 31.60 67.99 -4.48
CA TYR A 410 32.55 69.07 -4.20
C TYR A 410 33.91 68.53 -3.71
N GLU A 411 33.91 67.53 -2.81
CA GLU A 411 35.13 66.84 -2.34
C GLU A 411 35.89 66.16 -3.49
N ASN A 412 35.19 65.40 -4.34
CA ASN A 412 35.78 64.79 -5.55
C ASN A 412 36.38 65.85 -6.48
N ARG A 413 35.72 67.01 -6.62
CA ARG A 413 36.22 68.12 -7.44
C ARG A 413 37.45 68.77 -6.82
N ALA A 414 37.49 68.94 -5.49
CA ALA A 414 38.65 69.46 -4.78
C ALA A 414 39.84 68.50 -4.90
N ALA A 415 39.62 67.18 -4.72
CA ALA A 415 40.63 66.15 -4.92
C ALA A 415 41.20 66.17 -6.34
N SER A 416 40.36 66.21 -7.38
CA SER A 416 40.81 66.29 -8.78
C SER A 416 41.62 67.56 -9.08
N ILE A 417 41.31 68.69 -8.43
CA ILE A 417 42.11 69.92 -8.55
C ILE A 417 43.45 69.77 -7.82
N ARG A 418 43.49 69.12 -6.64
CA ARG A 418 44.72 68.83 -5.90
C ARG A 418 45.64 67.91 -6.70
N ASP A 419 45.12 66.80 -7.23
CA ASP A 419 45.86 65.89 -8.12
C ASP A 419 46.43 66.63 -9.34
N SER A 420 45.68 67.58 -9.92
CA SER A 420 46.17 68.40 -11.04
C SER A 420 47.32 69.34 -10.63
N LEU A 421 47.24 69.92 -9.42
CA LEU A 421 48.30 70.76 -8.85
C LEU A 421 49.57 69.96 -8.54
N ASP A 422 49.43 68.77 -7.92
CA ASP A 422 50.55 67.87 -7.63
C ASP A 422 51.26 67.41 -8.91
N ASN A 423 50.50 67.10 -9.97
CA ASN A 423 51.06 66.79 -11.28
C ASN A 423 51.84 67.97 -11.88
N GLN A 424 51.33 69.21 -11.76
CA GLN A 424 52.06 70.42 -12.21
C GLN A 424 53.34 70.66 -11.40
N ILE A 425 53.32 70.41 -10.09
CA ILE A 425 54.53 70.49 -9.25
C ILE A 425 55.53 69.41 -9.65
N HIS A 426 55.09 68.18 -9.94
CA HIS A 426 55.95 67.11 -10.44
C HIS A 426 56.58 67.45 -11.81
N GLU A 427 55.82 68.04 -12.73
CA GLU A 427 56.34 68.53 -14.02
C GLU A 427 57.37 69.66 -13.82
N TYR A 428 57.09 70.60 -12.91
CA TYR A 428 58.04 71.65 -12.54
C TYR A 428 59.32 71.08 -11.89
N MET A 429 59.21 70.10 -11.00
CA MET A 429 60.39 69.42 -10.42
C MET A 429 61.21 68.69 -11.48
N ASN A 430 60.56 67.99 -12.40
CA ASN A 430 61.22 67.25 -13.46
C ASN A 430 61.92 68.19 -14.46
N THR A 431 61.30 69.31 -14.83
CA THR A 431 61.95 70.34 -15.66
C THR A 431 63.14 71.00 -14.94
N CYS A 432 63.02 71.31 -13.65
CA CYS A 432 64.12 71.87 -12.85
C CYS A 432 65.29 70.89 -12.63
N LYS A 433 65.01 69.58 -12.49
CA LYS A 433 66.02 68.50 -12.52
C LYS A 433 66.70 68.43 -13.89
N GLY A 434 65.94 68.44 -14.98
CA GLY A 434 66.45 68.43 -16.35
C GLY A 434 67.37 69.63 -16.66
N LEU A 435 67.02 70.81 -16.17
CA LEU A 435 67.81 72.04 -16.28
C LEU A 435 69.05 72.07 -15.35
N LYS A 436 69.22 71.08 -14.46
CA LYS A 436 70.30 70.99 -13.45
C LYS A 436 70.35 72.22 -12.53
N ILE A 437 69.17 72.59 -12.01
CA ILE A 437 68.96 73.70 -11.05
C ILE A 437 68.48 73.17 -9.69
N ILE A 438 68.07 71.90 -9.59
CA ILE A 438 67.81 71.17 -8.34
C ILE A 438 68.76 69.95 -8.32
N PRO A 439 69.44 69.61 -7.20
CA PRO A 439 69.42 70.27 -5.88
C PRO A 439 70.01 71.69 -5.88
N ALA A 440 69.85 72.45 -4.79
CA ALA A 440 70.37 73.82 -4.64
C ALA A 440 71.91 73.95 -4.82
N THR A 441 72.65 72.83 -4.72
CA THR A 441 74.09 72.71 -4.99
C THR A 441 74.44 72.52 -6.48
N ALA A 442 73.46 72.45 -7.38
CA ALA A 442 73.68 72.19 -8.80
C ALA A 442 74.33 73.39 -9.53
N LYS A 443 75.08 73.09 -10.60
CA LYS A 443 75.95 74.05 -11.32
C LYS A 443 75.26 75.35 -11.77
N TYR A 444 73.95 75.34 -11.98
CA TYR A 444 73.17 76.50 -12.42
C TYR A 444 72.20 77.03 -11.35
N ALA A 445 72.12 76.41 -10.17
CA ALA A 445 71.23 76.78 -9.07
C ALA A 445 71.64 78.07 -8.33
N ARG A 446 72.95 78.41 -8.36
CA ARG A 446 73.51 79.60 -7.69
C ARG A 446 73.08 79.73 -6.21
N ASN A 447 73.05 78.61 -5.49
CA ASN A 447 72.66 78.49 -4.08
C ASN A 447 71.24 78.97 -3.75
N PHE A 448 70.32 78.99 -4.74
CA PHE A 448 68.89 79.15 -4.49
C PHE A 448 68.19 77.80 -4.58
N ASP A 449 67.28 77.53 -3.65
CA ASP A 449 66.49 76.30 -3.66
C ASP A 449 65.21 76.50 -4.49
N TYR A 450 65.05 75.66 -5.51
CA TYR A 450 63.91 75.68 -6.43
C TYR A 450 62.90 74.57 -6.11
N THR A 451 63.05 73.89 -4.97
CA THR A 451 62.01 72.97 -4.47
C THR A 451 60.70 73.72 -4.16
N LEU A 452 59.60 72.98 -4.31
CA LEU A 452 58.24 73.39 -4.01
C LEU A 452 57.62 72.18 -3.33
N GLU A 453 57.27 72.34 -2.07
CA GLU A 453 56.60 71.33 -1.28
C GLU A 453 55.23 71.87 -0.90
N LEU A 454 54.19 71.08 -1.11
CA LEU A 454 52.87 71.34 -0.54
C LEU A 454 52.88 70.73 0.85
N ASP A 455 52.80 71.58 1.86
CA ASP A 455 52.70 71.15 3.25
C ASP A 455 51.29 70.57 3.50
N PRO A 456 51.16 69.27 3.83
CA PRO A 456 49.86 68.61 3.96
C PRO A 456 49.08 69.03 5.22
N ASP A 457 49.75 69.67 6.19
CA ASP A 457 49.17 69.96 7.51
C ASP A 457 48.61 71.39 7.65
N LEU A 458 48.72 72.24 6.60
CA LEU A 458 48.17 73.60 6.59
C LEU A 458 46.78 73.68 5.96
N GLU A 459 45.89 74.47 6.57
CA GLU A 459 44.58 74.81 6.01
C GLU A 459 44.71 75.33 4.57
N GLU A 460 43.97 74.70 3.64
CA GLU A 460 44.29 74.69 2.20
C GLU A 460 44.45 76.08 1.57
N LEU A 461 43.71 77.07 2.07
CA LEU A 461 43.73 78.44 1.55
C LEU A 461 45.03 79.19 1.93
N GLU A 462 45.59 78.95 3.12
CA GLU A 462 46.82 79.62 3.58
C GLU A 462 48.06 78.99 2.95
N ALA A 463 48.08 77.66 2.81
CA ALA A 463 49.13 76.93 2.09
C ALA A 463 49.27 77.42 0.64
N VAL A 464 48.15 77.50 -0.10
CA VAL A 464 48.14 77.99 -1.49
C VAL A 464 48.56 79.46 -1.60
N GLN A 465 48.22 80.31 -0.62
CA GLN A 465 48.69 81.70 -0.59
C GLN A 465 50.19 81.80 -0.36
N LYS A 466 50.76 81.02 0.58
CA LYS A 466 52.21 80.95 0.83
C LYS A 466 52.98 80.45 -0.39
N LEU A 467 52.52 79.37 -1.02
CA LEU A 467 53.10 78.84 -2.26
C LEU A 467 53.02 79.86 -3.42
N SER A 468 51.87 80.51 -3.60
CA SER A 468 51.68 81.54 -4.63
C SER A 468 52.60 82.75 -4.40
N HIS A 469 52.83 83.13 -3.14
CA HIS A 469 53.79 84.16 -2.78
C HIS A 469 55.21 83.71 -3.14
N HIS A 470 55.67 82.55 -2.66
CA HIS A 470 57.01 82.02 -2.92
C HIS A 470 57.33 81.93 -4.42
N LEU A 471 56.36 81.46 -5.21
CA LEU A 471 56.45 81.41 -6.67
C LEU A 471 56.60 82.80 -7.31
N LYS A 472 55.85 83.80 -6.85
CA LYS A 472 55.82 85.15 -7.43
C LYS A 472 57.01 86.03 -7.00
N THR A 473 57.39 86.02 -5.73
CA THR A 473 58.47 86.88 -5.20
C THR A 473 59.84 86.25 -5.38
N ASN A 474 60.02 84.99 -4.96
CA ASN A 474 61.36 84.39 -4.93
C ASN A 474 61.67 83.68 -6.26
N VAL A 475 60.94 82.61 -6.57
CA VAL A 475 61.23 81.74 -7.73
C VAL A 475 61.16 82.50 -9.05
N ARG A 476 60.10 83.30 -9.28
CA ARG A 476 59.95 84.07 -10.52
C ARG A 476 61.04 85.15 -10.66
N GLN A 477 61.45 85.84 -9.59
CA GLN A 477 62.51 86.84 -9.70
C GLN A 477 63.88 86.20 -9.95
N THR A 478 64.23 85.09 -9.28
CA THR A 478 65.52 84.41 -9.52
C THR A 478 65.56 83.76 -10.89
N ALA A 479 64.47 83.13 -11.34
CA ALA A 479 64.35 82.61 -12.71
C ALA A 479 64.41 83.71 -13.77
N LEU A 480 63.85 84.90 -13.51
CA LEU A 480 63.91 86.03 -14.43
C LEU A 480 65.32 86.65 -14.49
N LYS A 481 66.04 86.73 -13.37
CA LYS A 481 67.49 87.06 -13.34
C LYS A 481 68.33 86.03 -14.09
N LEU A 482 68.03 84.73 -13.94
CA LEU A 482 68.68 83.66 -14.70
C LEU A 482 68.43 83.80 -16.20
N LYS A 483 67.16 84.05 -16.61
CA LYS A 483 66.78 84.31 -18.01
C LYS A 483 67.49 85.54 -18.56
N GLN A 484 67.50 86.66 -17.85
CA GLN A 484 68.21 87.88 -18.26
C GLN A 484 69.71 87.63 -18.45
N ASN A 485 70.35 86.89 -17.54
CA ASN A 485 71.77 86.55 -17.66
C ASN A 485 72.07 85.55 -18.80
N ARG A 486 71.16 84.61 -19.08
CA ARG A 486 71.26 83.72 -20.26
C ARG A 486 71.01 84.48 -21.56
N ASN A 487 70.05 85.39 -21.60
CA ASN A 487 69.76 86.23 -22.76
C ASN A 487 70.90 87.21 -23.04
N ALA A 488 71.48 87.87 -22.04
CA ALA A 488 72.65 88.73 -22.24
C ALA A 488 73.81 87.96 -22.90
N ARG A 489 74.11 86.77 -22.38
CA ARG A 489 75.16 85.90 -22.93
C ARG A 489 74.82 85.28 -24.29
N ALA A 490 73.53 85.11 -24.59
CA ALA A 490 73.06 84.67 -25.90
C ALA A 490 73.14 85.81 -26.92
N ASN A 491 72.81 87.04 -26.53
CA ASN A 491 72.93 88.24 -27.35
C ASN A 491 74.40 88.55 -27.66
N GLU A 492 75.30 88.52 -26.67
CA GLU A 492 76.76 88.63 -26.93
C GLU A 492 77.25 87.61 -27.97
N GLY A 493 76.73 86.38 -27.94
CA GLY A 493 77.01 85.37 -28.94
C GLY A 493 76.33 85.59 -30.29
N LEU A 494 75.14 86.21 -30.29
CA LEU A 494 74.37 86.52 -31.51
C LEU A 494 74.96 87.73 -32.25
N ASP A 495 75.43 88.74 -31.53
CA ASP A 495 76.10 89.92 -32.08
C ASP A 495 77.43 89.52 -32.74
N LEU A 496 78.21 88.64 -32.08
CA LEU A 496 79.40 88.02 -32.68
C LEU A 496 79.07 87.15 -33.91
N ALA A 497 77.96 86.41 -33.87
CA ALA A 497 77.52 85.62 -35.02
C ALA A 497 77.08 86.50 -36.19
N LEU A 498 76.38 87.61 -35.93
CA LEU A 498 75.91 88.57 -36.94
C LEU A 498 77.06 89.16 -37.74
N VAL A 499 78.10 89.65 -37.06
CA VAL A 499 79.32 90.19 -37.70
C VAL A 499 79.97 89.12 -38.60
N LEU A 500 80.10 87.88 -38.10
CA LEU A 500 80.67 86.78 -38.89
C LEU A 500 79.79 86.37 -40.09
N THR A 501 78.46 86.45 -39.98
CA THR A 501 77.57 86.21 -41.13
C THR A 501 77.61 87.34 -42.15
N GLU A 502 77.79 88.60 -41.73
CA GLU A 502 77.90 89.74 -42.66
C GLU A 502 79.23 89.69 -43.43
N GLU A 503 80.33 89.30 -42.79
CA GLU A 503 81.60 88.97 -43.46
C GLU A 503 81.45 87.76 -44.40
N LEU A 504 80.71 86.71 -44.00
CA LEU A 504 80.45 85.55 -44.84
C LEU A 504 79.65 85.91 -46.09
N GLU A 505 78.52 86.62 -45.95
CA GLU A 505 77.68 87.04 -47.08
C GLU A 505 78.43 87.96 -48.05
N GLN A 506 79.31 88.84 -47.57
CA GLN A 506 80.17 89.65 -48.44
C GLN A 506 81.10 88.76 -49.28
N SER A 507 81.70 87.73 -48.67
CA SER A 507 82.55 86.76 -49.38
C SER A 507 81.77 85.87 -50.37
N GLU A 508 80.57 85.41 -50.00
CA GLU A 508 79.72 84.58 -50.87
C GLU A 508 79.16 85.37 -52.05
N ASN A 509 78.81 86.65 -51.85
CA ASN A 509 78.35 87.52 -52.93
C ASN A 509 79.46 87.81 -53.95
N GLN A 510 80.70 88.08 -53.51
CA GLN A 510 81.86 88.19 -54.41
C GLN A 510 82.08 86.89 -55.19
N LEU A 511 82.01 85.74 -54.52
CA LEU A 511 82.17 84.42 -55.14
C LEU A 511 81.02 84.06 -56.11
N SER A 512 79.81 84.56 -55.85
CA SER A 512 78.64 84.43 -56.73
C SER A 512 78.78 85.27 -58.00
N ILE A 513 79.27 86.50 -57.89
CA ILE A 513 79.54 87.38 -59.03
C ILE A 513 80.58 86.73 -59.95
N GLU A 514 81.69 86.22 -59.41
CA GLU A 514 82.71 85.56 -60.23
C GLU A 514 82.24 84.24 -60.86
N LYS A 515 81.40 83.44 -60.18
CA LYS A 515 80.76 82.27 -60.81
C LYS A 515 79.82 82.65 -61.96
N GLN A 516 79.25 83.86 -61.97
CA GLN A 516 78.42 84.34 -63.07
C GLN A 516 79.24 84.94 -64.23
N THR A 517 80.39 85.56 -63.95
CA THR A 517 81.33 86.00 -65.01
C THR A 517 81.91 84.77 -65.73
N GLU A 518 82.34 83.75 -64.98
CA GLU A 518 82.83 82.46 -65.49
C GLU A 518 81.82 81.79 -66.44
N LYS A 519 80.58 81.55 -65.98
CA LYS A 519 79.52 80.95 -66.82
C LYS A 519 79.17 81.76 -68.07
N ARG A 520 79.29 83.10 -68.03
CA ARG A 520 79.13 83.95 -69.22
C ARG A 520 80.28 83.75 -70.22
N TRP A 521 81.50 83.52 -69.75
CA TRP A 521 82.64 83.20 -70.62
C TRP A 521 82.53 81.79 -71.20
N GLU A 522 82.20 80.77 -70.40
CA GLU A 522 81.92 79.41 -70.90
C GLU A 522 80.87 79.41 -72.02
N SER A 523 79.77 80.13 -71.81
CA SER A 523 78.68 80.25 -72.79
C SER A 523 79.10 80.94 -74.09
N LYS A 524 80.04 81.89 -74.03
CA LYS A 524 80.64 82.52 -75.23
C LYS A 524 81.58 81.55 -75.95
N VAL A 525 82.45 80.86 -75.21
CA VAL A 525 83.37 79.85 -75.75
C VAL A 525 82.60 78.75 -76.50
N LYS A 526 81.52 78.24 -75.92
CA LYS A 526 80.67 77.22 -76.56
C LYS A 526 80.03 77.72 -77.87
N LYS A 527 79.51 78.96 -77.89
CA LYS A 527 78.95 79.57 -79.11
C LYS A 527 79.99 79.74 -80.23
N PHE A 528 81.22 80.13 -79.89
CA PHE A 528 82.29 80.22 -80.88
C PHE A 528 82.73 78.83 -81.39
N ALA A 529 82.76 77.81 -80.51
CA ALA A 529 83.06 76.43 -80.93
C ALA A 529 82.01 75.90 -81.93
N ASP A 530 80.71 76.06 -81.64
CA ASP A 530 79.62 75.62 -82.52
C ASP A 530 79.62 76.37 -83.88
N GLN A 531 80.01 77.66 -83.90
CA GLN A 531 80.22 78.40 -85.15
C GLN A 531 81.40 77.83 -85.95
N MET A 532 82.53 77.54 -85.30
CA MET A 532 83.72 76.98 -85.96
C MET A 532 83.48 75.59 -86.56
N VAL A 533 82.59 74.77 -85.97
CA VAL A 533 82.18 73.47 -86.53
C VAL A 533 81.35 73.66 -87.81
N LYS A 534 80.30 74.50 -87.77
CA LYS A 534 79.46 74.78 -88.96
C LYS A 534 80.25 75.42 -90.10
N GLU A 535 81.23 76.25 -89.77
CA GLU A 535 82.14 76.86 -90.73
C GLU A 535 83.17 75.85 -91.30
N ARG A 536 83.49 74.77 -90.58
CA ARG A 536 84.26 73.64 -91.13
C ARG A 536 83.43 72.77 -92.08
N GLU A 537 82.20 72.42 -91.73
CA GLU A 537 81.32 71.61 -92.61
C GLU A 537 81.09 72.28 -93.96
N LYS A 538 80.74 73.57 -93.99
CA LYS A 538 80.62 74.34 -95.24
C LYS A 538 81.91 74.35 -96.07
N ARG A 539 83.08 74.41 -95.42
CA ARG A 539 84.38 74.34 -96.12
C ARG A 539 84.64 72.94 -96.67
N ALA A 540 84.23 71.89 -95.97
CA ALA A 540 84.34 70.50 -96.43
C ALA A 540 83.45 70.23 -97.66
N GLU A 541 82.19 70.67 -97.64
CA GLU A 541 81.30 70.58 -98.82
C GLU A 541 81.84 71.39 -100.02
N SER A 542 82.42 72.57 -99.76
CA SER A 542 83.03 73.38 -100.82
C SER A 542 84.29 72.72 -101.41
N LEU A 543 85.12 72.07 -100.58
CA LEU A 543 86.29 71.32 -101.03
C LEU A 543 85.91 70.10 -101.85
N SER A 544 84.91 69.33 -101.41
CA SER A 544 84.39 68.16 -102.15
C SER A 544 83.92 68.55 -103.56
N ARG A 545 83.14 69.64 -103.69
CA ARG A 545 82.73 70.17 -105.01
C ARG A 545 83.90 70.63 -105.88
N LYS A 546 84.99 71.13 -105.28
CA LYS A 546 86.19 71.55 -106.02
C LYS A 546 87.10 70.39 -106.40
N GLN A 547 87.18 69.32 -105.61
CA GLN A 547 87.94 68.14 -105.96
C GLN A 547 87.28 67.33 -107.09
N GLY A 548 85.95 67.20 -107.10
CA GLY A 548 85.23 66.67 -108.28
C GLY A 548 85.44 67.51 -109.56
N ALA A 549 85.73 68.80 -109.42
CA ALA A 549 86.13 69.64 -110.56
C ALA A 549 87.61 69.47 -110.97
N ILE A 550 88.49 68.97 -110.08
CA ILE A 550 89.87 68.61 -110.40
C ILE A 550 89.94 67.24 -111.08
N GLU A 551 89.12 66.26 -110.67
CA GLU A 551 88.92 65.01 -111.43
C GLU A 551 88.59 65.30 -112.90
N VAL A 552 87.68 66.26 -113.17
CA VAL A 552 87.31 66.70 -114.52
C VAL A 552 88.44 67.43 -115.29
N VAL A 553 89.51 67.85 -114.61
CA VAL A 553 90.68 68.51 -115.22
C VAL A 553 91.85 67.54 -115.38
N GLU A 554 92.07 66.58 -114.47
CA GLU A 554 93.06 65.50 -114.67
C GLU A 554 92.62 64.55 -115.79
N ILE A 555 91.30 64.32 -115.97
CA ILE A 555 90.70 63.69 -117.18
C ILE A 555 90.96 64.49 -118.48
N LYS A 556 91.56 65.69 -118.42
CA LYS A 556 92.07 66.42 -119.61
C LYS A 556 93.59 66.34 -119.76
N ILE A 557 94.32 65.96 -118.72
CA ILE A 557 95.78 65.76 -118.76
C ILE A 557 96.13 64.37 -119.32
N THR A 558 95.17 63.43 -119.34
CA THR A 558 95.28 62.12 -120.00
C THR A 558 95.43 62.16 -121.54
N ASN A 559 95.33 63.33 -122.20
CA ASN A 559 95.10 63.39 -123.65
C ASN A 559 96.22 64.01 -124.53
N ILE A 560 97.37 64.47 -123.98
CA ILE A 560 98.37 65.23 -124.78
C ILE A 560 99.85 64.77 -124.61
N SER A 561 100.17 63.91 -123.63
CA SER A 561 101.53 63.36 -123.47
C SER A 561 101.47 61.83 -123.55
N ASN A 562 101.24 61.27 -124.74
CA ASN A 562 102.23 60.99 -125.80
C ASN A 562 103.28 59.94 -125.43
N GLU A 563 103.23 58.87 -126.23
CA GLU A 563 104.23 57.82 -126.45
C GLU A 563 104.57 56.88 -125.27
N ASP A 564 104.69 55.60 -125.61
CA ASP A 564 105.14 54.49 -124.78
C ASP A 564 104.43 54.22 -123.44
N SER A 565 103.35 53.43 -123.50
CA SER A 565 103.48 52.02 -123.09
C SER A 565 102.30 51.14 -123.55
N LEU A 566 102.66 50.07 -124.23
CA LEU A 566 101.82 49.03 -124.84
C LEU A 566 100.76 48.41 -123.91
N LEU A 567 99.66 47.94 -124.54
CA LEU A 567 98.65 46.95 -124.07
C LEU A 567 97.27 47.44 -123.58
N GLU A 568 96.68 48.50 -124.16
CA GLU A 568 95.26 48.84 -123.88
C GLU A 568 94.50 49.52 -125.05
N GLU A 569 94.56 48.95 -126.26
CA GLU A 569 93.81 49.42 -127.45
C GLU A 569 93.16 48.28 -128.27
N GLU A 570 91.85 48.03 -128.07
CA GLU A 570 90.99 47.46 -129.14
C GLU A 570 89.47 47.71 -128.92
N ALA A 571 89.10 48.93 -128.51
CA ALA A 571 87.69 49.37 -128.44
C ALA A 571 87.42 50.77 -129.05
N ILE A 572 88.42 51.36 -129.71
CA ILE A 572 88.25 52.55 -130.55
C ILE A 572 87.74 52.09 -131.92
N SER A 573 86.46 52.32 -132.25
CA SER A 573 85.98 52.04 -133.63
C SER A 573 84.73 52.77 -134.12
N SER A 574 83.80 53.24 -133.25
CA SER A 574 82.40 53.39 -133.71
C SER A 574 81.68 54.75 -133.52
N GLN A 575 82.26 55.80 -132.91
CA GLN A 575 81.45 57.00 -132.56
C GLN A 575 82.26 58.32 -132.36
N GLN A 576 82.67 59.16 -133.32
CA GLN A 576 82.11 59.59 -134.62
C GLN A 576 80.57 59.83 -134.58
N HIS A 577 79.95 60.79 -135.28
CA HIS A 577 80.39 61.61 -136.41
C HIS A 577 79.65 62.98 -136.51
N LEU A 578 78.62 63.25 -135.70
CA LEU A 578 77.40 63.85 -136.28
C LEU A 578 77.24 65.39 -136.24
N LEU A 579 77.89 66.15 -135.34
CA LEU A 579 77.34 67.48 -134.93
C LEU A 579 78.24 68.73 -135.09
N ASP A 580 79.04 68.78 -136.15
CA ASP A 580 79.78 69.98 -136.61
C ASP A 580 78.90 71.18 -137.06
N VAL A 581 77.59 70.99 -137.26
CA VAL A 581 76.82 71.78 -138.25
C VAL A 581 76.43 73.21 -137.79
N ARG A 582 76.64 73.60 -136.53
CA ARG A 582 76.04 74.83 -135.95
C ARG A 582 76.91 76.10 -135.92
N LYS A 583 77.89 76.21 -136.83
CA LYS A 583 78.50 77.50 -137.23
C LYS A 583 77.45 78.50 -137.75
N ALA A 584 77.89 79.75 -137.94
CA ALA A 584 77.56 80.64 -139.07
C ALA A 584 76.43 81.70 -139.01
N SER A 585 75.65 81.92 -137.94
CA SER A 585 74.45 82.78 -138.06
C SER A 585 74.47 84.22 -137.48
N VAL A 586 75.52 84.72 -136.80
CA VAL A 586 75.40 85.94 -135.96
C VAL A 586 76.38 87.10 -136.28
N GLU A 587 77.38 86.92 -137.16
CA GLU A 587 78.42 87.95 -137.45
C GLU A 587 77.93 89.24 -138.14
N ILE A 588 76.63 89.40 -138.46
CA ILE A 588 76.14 90.41 -139.42
C ILE A 588 75.66 91.74 -138.78
N MET A 589 75.44 91.82 -137.45
CA MET A 589 74.51 92.84 -136.92
C MET A 589 75.05 94.24 -136.56
N GLU A 590 76.28 94.38 -136.04
CA GLU A 590 76.62 95.56 -135.19
C GLU A 590 77.43 96.69 -135.85
N SER A 591 77.72 96.61 -137.15
CA SER A 591 78.42 97.67 -137.90
C SER A 591 77.58 98.94 -138.18
N TYR A 592 76.31 98.98 -137.76
CA TYR A 592 75.33 99.98 -138.19
C TYR A 592 75.25 101.24 -137.28
N GLN A 593 75.57 101.15 -135.99
CA GLN A 593 75.34 102.24 -135.01
C GLN A 593 76.51 103.22 -134.83
N ALA A 594 77.26 103.44 -135.92
CA ALA A 594 78.17 104.56 -136.05
C ALA A 594 77.42 105.90 -136.30
N LEU A 595 78.20 106.93 -136.66
CA LEU A 595 77.78 108.15 -137.37
C LEU A 595 76.95 109.22 -136.62
N LEU A 596 75.99 108.90 -135.76
CA LEU A 596 74.94 109.88 -135.40
C LEU A 596 75.37 111.03 -134.45
N ASP A 597 76.18 110.79 -133.42
CA ASP A 597 76.51 111.84 -132.42
C ASP A 597 77.60 112.84 -132.85
N LYS A 598 78.14 112.70 -134.07
CA LYS A 598 79.13 113.65 -134.63
C LYS A 598 78.54 115.05 -134.92
N ASN A 599 77.20 115.17 -134.93
CA ASN A 599 76.46 116.38 -135.32
C ASN A 599 75.86 117.17 -134.14
N ARG A 600 76.34 116.94 -132.91
CA ARG A 600 75.91 117.68 -131.71
C ARG A 600 77.11 118.40 -131.03
N HIS A 601 77.97 119.02 -131.84
CA HIS A 601 77.92 120.47 -132.13
C HIS A 601 78.31 121.36 -130.93
N ALA A 602 79.38 122.16 -131.01
CA ALA A 602 79.54 123.30 -131.94
C ALA A 602 78.50 124.42 -131.80
N VAL A 603 77.35 124.18 -131.15
CA VAL A 603 76.32 125.20 -130.89
C VAL A 603 76.59 125.96 -129.59
N THR A 604 77.24 125.35 -128.59
CA THR A 604 77.51 126.02 -127.29
C THR A 604 78.68 127.00 -127.31
N ASN A 605 79.66 126.85 -128.20
CA ASN A 605 80.78 127.80 -128.33
C ASN A 605 80.36 129.16 -128.90
N VAL A 606 79.19 129.26 -129.53
CA VAL A 606 78.69 130.49 -130.16
C VAL A 606 77.97 131.39 -129.15
N LEU A 607 77.47 130.85 -128.02
CA LEU A 607 76.40 131.51 -127.28
C LEU A 607 76.84 132.66 -126.36
N MET A 608 78.03 132.65 -125.76
CA MET A 608 78.43 133.67 -124.78
C MET A 608 79.83 134.27 -124.94
N ALA A 609 80.29 134.34 -126.20
CA ALA A 609 80.96 135.57 -126.64
C ALA A 609 80.08 136.82 -126.43
N CYS A 610 78.74 136.65 -126.35
CA CYS A 610 77.75 137.70 -126.10
C CYS A 610 77.86 138.40 -124.72
N THR A 611 78.47 137.82 -123.68
CA THR A 611 78.65 138.51 -122.38
C THR A 611 79.90 139.40 -122.36
N ASN A 612 80.93 139.04 -123.13
CA ASN A 612 82.02 139.95 -123.51
C ASN A 612 81.57 141.08 -124.46
N HIS A 613 80.26 141.26 -124.68
CA HIS A 613 79.66 142.38 -125.41
C HIS A 613 78.64 143.21 -124.59
N LYS A 614 78.38 142.84 -123.32
CA LYS A 614 77.91 143.79 -122.28
C LYS A 614 79.08 144.54 -121.61
N ASP A 615 80.30 144.13 -121.94
CA ASP A 615 81.37 145.06 -122.32
C ASP A 615 80.85 146.33 -123.02
N MET A 616 81.71 147.34 -123.17
CA MET A 616 81.55 148.38 -124.19
C MET A 616 80.45 149.41 -123.96
N VAL A 617 79.28 149.06 -123.42
CA VAL A 617 78.13 149.97 -123.29
C VAL A 617 78.22 150.81 -122.01
N ASP A 618 78.57 150.21 -120.88
CA ASP A 618 78.84 150.95 -119.63
C ASP A 618 80.19 151.73 -119.69
N ARG A 619 81.01 151.53 -120.75
CA ARG A 619 82.12 152.44 -121.10
C ARG A 619 81.64 153.75 -121.75
N ILE A 620 80.44 153.79 -122.32
CA ILE A 620 80.05 154.77 -123.36
C ILE A 620 78.81 155.60 -122.99
N ILE A 621 77.94 155.17 -122.07
CA ILE A 621 76.72 155.94 -121.77
C ILE A 621 77.00 157.20 -120.93
N SER A 622 77.94 157.13 -119.96
CA SER A 622 78.35 158.29 -119.15
C SER A 622 79.83 158.12 -118.72
N SER A 623 80.87 158.30 -119.54
CA SER A 623 81.05 159.23 -120.67
C SER A 623 80.63 160.68 -120.31
N LEU A 624 80.62 161.64 -121.22
CA LEU A 624 79.39 161.92 -121.99
C LEU A 624 78.44 162.83 -121.19
N GLU A 625 78.10 162.47 -119.94
CA GLU A 625 77.24 163.23 -119.01
C GLU A 625 78.02 163.93 -117.88
N ALA A 626 79.33 163.71 -117.82
CA ALA A 626 80.23 164.85 -117.72
C ALA A 626 81.04 164.87 -119.03
N GLU A 627 80.64 165.54 -120.12
CA GLU A 627 79.86 166.77 -120.27
C GLU A 627 80.19 167.92 -119.31
N LEU A 628 79.74 169.11 -119.69
CA LEU A 628 79.37 170.22 -118.80
C LEU A 628 80.37 170.62 -117.71
N SER A 629 81.63 170.28 -117.94
CA SER A 629 82.77 170.91 -117.34
C SER A 629 83.96 170.71 -118.29
N LYS A 630 84.04 171.45 -119.41
CA LYS A 630 83.37 172.73 -119.71
C LYS A 630 83.68 173.03 -121.21
N VAL A 631 82.82 173.66 -122.03
CA VAL A 631 82.35 175.06 -121.92
C VAL A 631 83.59 175.96 -121.75
N GLU A 632 84.03 176.69 -122.76
CA GLU A 632 83.18 177.72 -123.33
C GLU A 632 83.08 177.69 -124.87
N LEU A 633 82.01 178.26 -125.44
CA LEU A 633 80.92 179.04 -124.79
C LEU A 633 80.00 178.26 -123.84
#